data_AF-A0A314U9T2-F1
#
_entry.id   AF-A0A314U9T2-F1
#
_cell.length_a   1.000
_cell.length_b   1.000
_cell.length_c   1.000
_cell.angle_alpha   90.00
_cell.angle_beta   90.00
_cell.angle_gamma   90.00
#
_symmetry.space_group_name_H-M   'P 1'
#
loop_
_entity.id
_entity.type
_entity.pdbx_description
1 polymer ?
#
loop_
_entity_poly.entity_id
_entity_poly.type
_entity_poly.pdbx_seq_one_letter_code
_entity_poly.pdbx_strand_id
1 'polypeptide(L)'
;MIVNVVPNSVNLSETLSSLNFSSRARNAVLRLGNRDTIKKWRDIANDARKELYEKEKESQDLKQEVLGLKHSLKDANDQCVILFNEVQKAWKVSYTLQSDLKSENIMLADKQKIEREQNAQLRNQVAQLLQLEQDQKVQIEQRDSTIQALQAKMKSIESRLSEALHSRSVSILDSDLSNAKAIGDGMDSPPVAKKLEEELINVMH
;
A
#
# COMPACT_ATOMS: atom_id res chain seq x y z
N MET A 1 34.51 68.32 66.86
CA MET A 1 34.95 67.40 67.93
C MET A 1 35.00 68.18 69.22
N ILE A 2 34.33 67.69 70.26
CA ILE A 2 34.33 68.30 71.60
C ILE A 2 35.28 67.48 72.47
N VAL A 3 36.15 68.13 73.24
CA VAL A 3 37.21 67.48 74.01
C VAL A 3 37.07 67.92 75.45
N ASN A 4 36.78 66.96 76.31
CA ASN A 4 36.59 67.21 77.73
C ASN A 4 37.91 67.01 78.46
N VAL A 5 38.35 68.03 79.20
CA VAL A 5 39.61 68.00 79.95
C VAL A 5 39.34 68.25 81.43
N VAL A 6 40.14 67.64 82.29
CA VAL A 6 40.01 67.79 83.76
C VAL A 6 41.08 68.77 84.24
N PRO A 7 40.69 69.91 84.86
CA PRO A 7 41.65 70.96 85.24
C PRO A 7 42.31 70.63 86.59
N ASN A 8 43.19 69.63 86.61
CA ASN A 8 44.04 69.34 87.76
C ASN A 8 45.45 68.92 87.31
N SER A 9 46.43 68.99 88.22
CA SER A 9 47.84 68.68 87.94
C SER A 9 48.11 67.18 87.75
N VAL A 10 47.29 66.31 88.33
CA VAL A 10 47.44 64.85 88.25
C VAL A 10 47.11 64.34 86.84
N ASN A 11 46.16 64.97 86.15
CA ASN A 11 45.68 64.61 84.83
C ASN A 11 46.38 65.39 83.70
N LEU A 12 47.53 66.03 83.97
CA LEU A 12 48.22 66.89 83.02
C LEU A 12 48.65 66.13 81.74
N SER A 13 49.19 64.92 81.88
CA SER A 13 49.64 64.09 80.75
C SER A 13 48.48 63.69 79.83
N GLU A 14 47.35 63.25 80.39
CA GLU A 14 46.14 62.87 79.65
C GLU A 14 45.48 64.07 78.97
N THR A 15 45.47 65.21 79.68
CA THR A 15 45.01 66.49 79.13
C THR A 15 45.84 66.88 77.91
N LEU A 16 47.18 66.77 77.99
CA LEU A 16 48.09 67.10 76.90
C LEU A 16 47.93 66.14 75.71
N SER A 17 47.76 64.84 75.95
CA SER A 17 47.47 63.85 74.91
C SER A 17 46.14 64.12 74.19
N SER A 18 45.08 64.41 74.94
CA SER A 18 43.77 64.75 74.41
C SER A 18 43.80 66.02 73.56
N LEU A 19 44.52 67.04 74.02
CA LEU A 19 44.72 68.28 73.26
C LEU A 19 45.56 68.07 71.99
N ASN A 20 46.61 67.25 72.05
CA ASN A 20 47.43 66.91 70.89
C ASN A 20 46.63 66.16 69.82
N PHE A 21 45.82 65.18 70.21
CA PHE A 21 44.89 64.51 69.30
C PHE A 21 43.92 65.50 68.66
N SER A 22 43.41 66.44 69.46
CA SER A 22 42.50 67.49 69.00
C SER A 22 43.10 68.46 68.01
N SER A 23 44.37 68.82 68.22
CA SER A 23 45.12 69.64 67.28
C SER A 23 45.26 68.94 65.93
N ARG A 24 45.58 67.64 65.92
CA ARG A 24 45.68 66.85 64.69
C ARG A 24 44.32 66.69 64.00
N ALA A 25 43.28 66.37 64.75
CA ALA A 25 41.92 66.20 64.24
C ALA A 25 41.35 67.51 63.64
N ARG A 26 41.74 68.68 64.16
CA ARG A 26 41.35 69.99 63.60
C ARG A 26 41.90 70.21 62.19
N ASN A 27 43.07 69.66 61.89
CA ASN A 27 43.71 69.78 60.57
C ASN A 27 43.18 68.76 59.56
N ALA A 28 42.29 67.84 59.97
CA ALA A 28 41.63 66.93 59.05
C ALA A 28 40.53 67.67 58.29
N VAL A 29 40.68 67.80 56.97
CA VAL A 29 39.68 68.46 56.12
C VAL A 29 38.64 67.43 55.68
N LEU A 30 37.51 67.38 56.39
CA LEU A 30 36.33 66.64 55.93
C LEU A 30 35.58 67.49 54.90
N ARG A 31 35.51 67.04 53.63
CA ARG A 31 34.69 67.68 52.59
C ARG A 31 33.63 66.72 52.10
N LEU A 32 32.37 67.12 52.16
CA LEU A 32 31.23 66.44 51.53
C LEU A 32 31.08 66.81 50.04
N GLY A 33 32.12 67.38 49.43
CA GLY A 33 32.06 68.04 48.12
C GLY A 33 31.44 69.45 48.19
N ASN A 34 31.54 70.22 47.11
CA ASN A 34 30.80 71.47 47.00
C ASN A 34 29.36 71.18 46.53
N ARG A 35 28.49 72.21 46.54
CA ARG A 35 27.08 72.07 46.11
C ARG A 35 26.94 71.42 44.73
N ASP A 36 27.87 71.72 43.81
CA ASP A 36 27.82 71.21 42.45
C ASP A 36 28.19 69.73 42.39
N THR A 37 29.16 69.28 43.18
CA THR A 37 29.48 67.85 43.34
C THR A 37 28.30 67.08 43.94
N ILE A 38 27.65 67.64 44.97
CA ILE A 38 26.46 67.03 45.59
C ILE A 38 25.32 66.93 44.58
N LYS A 39 25.10 67.97 43.77
CA LYS A 39 24.08 67.95 42.70
C LYS A 39 24.40 66.88 41.66
N LYS A 40 25.63 66.80 41.17
CA LYS A 40 26.06 65.77 40.20
C LYS A 40 25.80 64.36 40.71
N TRP A 41 26.20 64.05 41.95
CA TRP A 41 25.96 62.72 42.52
C TRP A 41 24.48 62.40 42.67
N ARG A 42 23.65 63.40 42.99
CA ARG A 42 22.19 63.24 43.04
C ARG A 42 21.61 62.95 41.66
N ASP A 43 22.02 63.69 40.65
CA ASP A 43 21.54 63.51 39.27
C ASP A 43 21.94 62.11 38.76
N ILE A 44 23.21 61.70 38.94
CA ILE A 44 23.69 60.36 38.60
C ILE A 44 22.89 59.26 39.33
N ALA A 45 22.65 59.41 40.63
CA ALA A 45 21.87 58.43 41.39
C ALA A 45 20.41 58.34 40.93
N ASN A 46 19.82 59.47 40.50
CA ASN A 46 18.47 59.50 39.95
C ASN A 46 18.40 58.83 38.58
N ASP A 47 19.36 59.11 37.70
CA ASP A 47 19.45 58.52 36.37
C ASP A 47 19.66 57.00 36.47
N ALA A 48 20.60 56.55 37.31
CA ALA A 48 20.85 55.13 37.55
C ALA A 48 19.61 54.40 38.11
N ARG A 49 18.85 55.06 39.00
CA ARG A 49 17.60 54.51 39.55
C ARG A 49 16.50 54.40 38.48
N LYS A 50 16.43 55.36 37.56
CA LYS A 50 15.48 55.32 36.44
C LYS A 50 15.84 54.21 35.46
N GLU A 51 17.10 54.11 35.08
CA GLU A 51 17.61 53.05 34.21
C GLU A 51 17.38 51.66 34.84
N LEU A 52 17.67 51.50 36.13
CA LEU A 52 17.41 50.24 36.84
C LEU A 52 15.94 49.82 36.74
N TYR A 53 15.00 50.74 36.96
CA TYR A 53 13.57 50.45 36.86
C TYR A 53 13.17 50.04 35.44
N GLU A 54 13.67 50.72 34.42
CA GLU A 54 13.43 50.37 33.01
C GLU A 54 13.98 48.97 32.69
N LYS A 55 15.18 48.63 33.18
CA LYS A 55 15.78 47.31 33.03
C LYS A 55 15.06 46.21 33.81
N GLU A 56 14.56 46.51 35.00
CA GLU A 56 13.74 45.56 35.77
C GLU A 56 12.43 45.24 35.05
N LYS A 57 11.79 46.25 34.45
CA LYS A 57 10.60 46.06 33.62
C LYS A 57 10.91 45.21 32.38
N GLU A 58 11.95 45.55 31.63
CA GLU A 58 12.40 44.76 30.46
C GLU A 58 12.69 43.30 30.87
N SER A 59 13.33 43.08 32.03
CA SER A 59 13.59 41.74 32.54
C SER A 59 12.30 40.97 32.88
N GLN A 60 11.27 41.63 33.40
CA GLN A 60 9.98 41.00 33.66
C GLN A 60 9.25 40.64 32.37
N ASP A 61 9.23 41.54 31.39
CA ASP A 61 8.61 41.32 30.08
C ASP A 61 9.29 40.13 29.37
N LEU A 62 10.63 40.09 29.35
CA LEU A 62 11.40 38.98 28.78
C LEU A 62 11.14 37.65 29.50
N LYS A 63 10.98 37.66 30.83
CA LYS A 63 10.63 36.44 31.58
C LYS A 63 9.26 35.90 31.15
N GLN A 64 8.29 36.79 30.94
CA GLN A 64 6.96 36.38 30.46
C GLN A 64 7.03 35.83 29.03
N GLU A 65 7.80 36.45 28.15
CA GLU A 65 8.02 35.96 26.78
C GLU A 65 8.67 34.57 26.78
N VAL A 66 9.70 34.34 27.61
CA VAL A 66 10.35 33.03 27.75
C VAL A 66 9.35 31.96 28.20
N LEU A 67 8.44 32.28 29.12
CA LEU A 67 7.38 31.35 29.53
C LEU A 67 6.42 31.03 28.38
N GLY A 68 6.04 32.04 27.59
CA GLY A 68 5.21 31.86 26.40
C GLY A 68 5.89 30.96 25.36
N LEU A 69 7.15 31.26 25.01
CA LEU A 69 7.94 30.46 24.08
C LEU A 69 8.12 29.02 24.57
N LYS A 70 8.33 28.81 25.87
CA LYS A 70 8.44 27.46 26.45
C LYS A 70 7.15 26.67 26.30
N HIS A 71 5.98 27.31 26.45
CA HIS A 71 4.70 26.64 26.23
C HIS A 71 4.49 26.29 24.76
N SER A 72 4.73 27.23 23.85
CA SER A 72 4.60 26.98 22.41
C SER A 72 5.57 25.89 21.92
N LEU A 73 6.80 25.85 22.44
CA LEU A 73 7.77 24.80 22.14
C LEU A 73 7.27 23.42 22.61
N LYS A 74 6.68 23.35 23.81
CA LYS A 74 6.09 22.12 24.32
C LYS A 74 4.95 21.65 23.43
N ASP A 75 4.02 22.54 23.07
CA ASP A 75 2.87 22.19 22.25
C ASP A 75 3.30 21.71 20.85
N ALA A 76 4.29 22.37 20.25
CA ALA A 76 4.89 21.94 18.99
C ALA A 76 5.56 20.56 19.11
N ASN A 77 6.25 20.29 20.22
CA ASN A 77 6.86 18.99 20.48
C ASN A 77 5.80 17.89 20.64
N ASP A 78 4.70 18.18 21.33
CA ASP A 78 3.57 17.23 21.48
C ASP A 78 2.93 16.91 20.11
N GLN A 79 2.81 17.90 19.21
CA GLN A 79 2.38 17.67 17.82
C GLN A 79 3.37 16.79 17.04
N CYS A 80 4.69 17.00 17.19
CA CYS A 80 5.70 16.17 16.56
C CYS A 80 5.59 14.69 16.97
N VAL A 81 5.26 14.41 18.23
CA VAL A 81 5.05 13.04 18.72
C VAL A 81 3.83 12.40 18.04
N ILE A 82 2.72 13.14 17.89
CA ILE A 82 1.52 12.65 17.21
C ILE A 82 1.84 12.32 15.75
N LEU A 83 2.46 13.26 15.02
CA LEU A 83 2.84 13.08 13.62
C LEU A 83 3.79 11.89 13.44
N PHE A 84 4.76 11.72 14.33
CA PHE A 84 5.67 10.58 14.28
C PHE A 84 4.91 9.24 14.38
N ASN A 85 3.95 9.14 15.31
CA ASN A 85 3.13 7.95 15.45
C ASN A 85 2.27 7.68 14.20
N GLU A 86 1.72 8.71 13.58
CA GLU A 86 0.94 8.59 12.34
C GLU A 86 1.80 8.12 11.17
N VAL A 87 3.00 8.69 11.00
CA VAL A 87 3.96 8.26 9.99
C VAL A 87 4.36 6.80 10.20
N GLN A 88 4.60 6.38 11.44
CA GLN A 88 4.89 4.98 11.75
C GLN A 88 3.73 4.04 11.39
N LYS A 89 2.48 4.45 11.65
CA LYS A 89 1.29 3.67 11.26
C LYS A 89 1.17 3.58 9.74
N ALA A 90 1.27 4.71 9.04
CA ALA A 90 1.19 4.78 7.58
C ALA A 90 2.29 3.95 6.91
N TRP A 91 3.50 3.97 7.47
CA TRP A 91 4.60 3.16 6.97
C TRP A 91 4.34 1.66 7.11
N LYS A 92 3.84 1.20 8.26
CA LYS A 92 3.46 -0.21 8.47
C LYS A 92 2.40 -0.67 7.46
N VAL A 93 1.35 0.13 7.27
CA VAL A 93 0.29 -0.17 6.30
C VAL A 93 0.86 -0.24 4.87
N SER A 94 1.70 0.73 4.51
CA SER A 94 2.33 0.77 3.17
C SER A 94 3.22 -0.45 2.92
N TYR A 95 3.96 -0.90 3.94
CA TYR A 95 4.79 -2.09 3.86
C TYR A 95 3.95 -3.35 3.60
N THR A 96 2.84 -3.53 4.33
CA THR A 96 1.92 -4.65 4.11
C THR A 96 1.31 -4.60 2.70
N LEU A 97 0.80 -3.45 2.27
CA LEU A 97 0.24 -3.29 0.93
C LEU A 97 1.26 -3.58 -0.17
N GLN A 98 2.51 -3.19 0.01
CA GLN A 98 3.58 -3.50 -0.95
C GLN A 98 3.86 -5.01 -1.02
N SER A 99 3.83 -5.70 0.12
CA SER A 99 3.98 -7.15 0.18
C SER A 99 2.82 -7.86 -0.53
N ASP A 100 1.59 -7.43 -0.27
CA ASP A 100 0.38 -8.00 -0.87
C ASP A 100 0.35 -7.77 -2.39
N LEU A 101 0.70 -6.56 -2.85
CA LEU A 101 0.80 -6.26 -4.28
C LEU A 101 1.85 -7.15 -4.97
N LYS A 102 2.98 -7.40 -4.30
CA LYS A 102 4.03 -8.26 -4.85
C LYS A 102 3.57 -9.71 -4.97
N SER A 103 2.87 -10.24 -3.96
CA SER A 103 2.36 -11.61 -4.00
C SER A 103 1.24 -11.77 -5.02
N GLU A 104 0.33 -10.80 -5.11
CA GLU A 104 -0.74 -10.78 -6.12
C GLU A 104 -0.17 -10.76 -7.54
N ASN A 105 0.86 -9.94 -7.80
CA ASN A 105 1.48 -9.88 -9.12
C ASN A 105 2.16 -11.21 -9.52
N ILE A 106 2.81 -11.88 -8.56
CA ILE A 106 3.37 -13.22 -8.79
C ILE A 106 2.25 -14.21 -9.16
N MET A 107 1.16 -14.25 -8.39
CA MET A 107 0.03 -15.14 -8.65
C MET A 107 -0.62 -14.87 -10.01
N LEU A 108 -0.79 -13.59 -10.38
CA LEU A 108 -1.34 -13.20 -11.68
C LEU A 108 -0.44 -13.61 -12.84
N ALA A 109 0.88 -13.44 -12.69
CA ALA A 109 1.85 -13.87 -13.70
C ALA A 109 1.81 -15.40 -13.91
N ASP A 110 1.74 -16.17 -12.81
CA ASP A 110 1.60 -17.62 -12.87
C ASP A 110 0.28 -18.05 -13.50
N LYS A 111 -0.84 -17.41 -13.12
CA LYS A 111 -2.15 -17.65 -13.72
C LYS A 111 -2.13 -17.37 -15.22
N GLN A 112 -1.56 -16.25 -15.66
CA GLN A 112 -1.45 -15.90 -17.07
C GLN A 112 -0.59 -16.93 -17.83
N LYS A 113 0.46 -17.47 -17.20
CA LYS A 113 1.28 -18.53 -17.79
C LYS A 113 0.47 -19.81 -17.99
N ILE A 114 -0.27 -20.24 -16.97
CA ILE A 114 -1.13 -21.44 -17.02
C ILE A 114 -2.22 -21.26 -18.10
N GLU A 115 -2.90 -20.12 -18.13
CA GLU A 115 -3.93 -19.84 -19.15
C GLU A 115 -3.35 -19.85 -20.57
N ARG A 116 -2.14 -19.30 -20.78
CA ARG A 116 -1.46 -19.37 -22.08
C ARG A 116 -1.15 -20.81 -22.49
N GLU A 117 -0.68 -21.64 -21.56
CA GLU A 117 -0.37 -23.05 -21.82
C GLU A 117 -1.63 -23.85 -22.13
N GLN A 118 -2.71 -23.68 -21.36
CA GLN A 118 -4.00 -24.30 -21.62
C GLN A 118 -4.58 -23.88 -22.98
N ASN A 119 -4.50 -22.59 -23.32
CA ASN A 119 -4.97 -22.10 -24.61
C ASN A 119 -4.17 -22.70 -25.77
N ALA A 120 -2.85 -22.82 -25.62
CA ALA A 120 -2.01 -23.49 -26.61
C ALA A 120 -2.37 -24.97 -26.78
N GLN A 121 -2.62 -25.69 -25.68
CA GLN A 121 -3.08 -27.08 -25.73
C GLN A 121 -4.43 -27.22 -26.44
N LEU A 122 -5.40 -26.37 -26.12
CA LEU A 122 -6.71 -26.38 -26.79
C LEU A 122 -6.59 -26.08 -28.29
N ARG A 123 -5.76 -25.10 -28.69
CA ARG A 123 -5.50 -24.82 -30.11
C ARG A 123 -4.89 -26.02 -30.83
N ASN A 124 -3.98 -26.75 -30.18
CA ASN A 124 -3.40 -27.96 -30.74
C ASN A 124 -4.45 -29.06 -30.90
N GLN A 125 -5.32 -29.28 -29.90
CA GLN A 125 -6.41 -30.26 -30.00
C GLN A 125 -7.39 -29.91 -31.13
N VAL A 126 -7.77 -28.63 -31.25
CA VAL A 126 -8.63 -28.15 -32.35
C VAL A 126 -7.97 -28.38 -33.71
N ALA A 127 -6.67 -28.10 -33.85
CA ALA A 127 -5.94 -28.35 -35.09
C ALA A 127 -5.88 -29.85 -35.45
N GLN A 128 -5.69 -30.73 -34.47
CA GLN A 128 -5.72 -32.18 -34.68
C GLN A 128 -7.10 -32.68 -35.12
N LEU A 129 -8.17 -32.22 -34.47
CA LEU A 129 -9.53 -32.58 -34.85
C LEU A 129 -9.89 -32.07 -36.25
N LEU A 130 -9.46 -30.85 -36.59
CA LEU A 130 -9.65 -30.30 -37.93
C LEU A 130 -8.94 -31.13 -39.00
N GLN A 131 -7.72 -31.59 -38.74
CA GLN A 131 -7.01 -32.47 -39.67
C GLN A 131 -7.75 -33.81 -39.85
N LEU A 132 -8.19 -34.42 -38.74
CA LEU A 132 -8.95 -35.67 -38.78
C LEU A 132 -10.26 -35.52 -39.59
N GLU A 133 -10.98 -34.42 -39.39
CA GLU A 133 -12.23 -34.12 -40.10
C GLU A 133 -11.98 -33.96 -41.61
N GLN A 134 -10.91 -33.25 -42.00
CA GLN A 134 -10.51 -33.11 -43.39
C GLN A 134 -10.12 -34.46 -44.03
N ASP A 135 -9.39 -35.31 -43.31
CA ASP A 135 -9.01 -36.64 -43.78
C ASP A 135 -10.23 -37.55 -43.96
N GLN A 136 -11.17 -37.51 -43.01
CA GLN A 136 -12.44 -38.24 -43.08
C GLN A 136 -13.29 -37.79 -44.26
N LYS A 137 -13.37 -36.48 -44.50
CA LYS A 137 -14.08 -35.91 -45.66
C LYS A 137 -13.55 -36.46 -46.98
N VAL A 138 -12.22 -36.50 -47.15
CA VAL A 138 -11.58 -37.09 -48.34
C VAL A 138 -11.92 -38.58 -48.48
N GLN A 139 -11.91 -39.34 -47.37
CA GLN A 139 -12.30 -40.76 -47.42
C GLN A 139 -13.77 -40.97 -47.83
N ILE A 140 -14.68 -40.08 -47.39
CA ILE A 140 -16.09 -40.12 -47.79
C ILE A 140 -16.21 -39.82 -49.29
N GLU A 141 -15.56 -38.77 -49.79
CA GLU A 141 -15.57 -38.42 -51.22
C GLU A 141 -15.04 -39.57 -52.11
N GLN A 142 -14.01 -40.28 -51.66
CA GLN A 142 -13.48 -41.48 -52.34
C GLN A 142 -14.50 -42.64 -52.34
N ARG A 143 -15.19 -42.86 -51.21
CA ARG A 143 -16.24 -43.89 -51.10
C ARG A 143 -17.43 -43.58 -51.99
N ASP A 144 -17.88 -42.32 -52.02
CA ASP A 144 -18.98 -41.87 -52.86
C ASP A 144 -18.65 -42.06 -54.35
N SER A 145 -17.42 -41.75 -54.76
CA SER A 145 -16.93 -42.01 -56.13
C SER A 145 -16.98 -43.50 -56.48
N THR A 146 -16.63 -44.37 -55.53
CA THR A 146 -16.68 -45.82 -55.71
C THR A 146 -18.13 -46.32 -55.82
N ILE A 147 -19.02 -45.79 -54.97
CA ILE A 147 -20.45 -46.10 -55.00
C ILE A 147 -21.04 -45.69 -56.36
N GLN A 148 -20.73 -44.49 -56.86
CA GLN A 148 -21.20 -44.03 -58.17
C GLN A 148 -20.71 -44.94 -59.30
N ALA A 149 -19.42 -45.34 -59.28
CA ALA A 149 -18.87 -46.25 -60.27
C ALA A 149 -19.55 -47.63 -60.24
N LEU A 150 -19.83 -48.17 -59.05
CA LEU A 150 -20.55 -49.42 -58.88
C LEU A 150 -22.00 -49.32 -59.33
N GLN A 151 -22.69 -48.23 -59.00
CA GLN A 151 -24.05 -47.95 -59.45
C GLN A 151 -24.13 -47.87 -60.99
N ALA A 152 -23.13 -47.26 -61.65
CA ALA A 152 -23.06 -47.21 -63.10
C ALA A 152 -22.86 -48.62 -63.72
N LYS A 153 -21.99 -49.45 -63.14
CA LYS A 153 -21.82 -50.86 -63.56
C LYS A 153 -23.09 -51.67 -63.40
N MET A 154 -23.78 -51.52 -62.27
CA MET A 154 -25.04 -52.21 -62.00
C MET A 154 -26.11 -51.83 -63.04
N LYS A 155 -26.30 -50.55 -63.32
CA LYS A 155 -27.20 -50.07 -64.40
C LYS A 155 -26.83 -50.64 -65.78
N SER A 156 -25.54 -50.76 -66.08
CA SER A 156 -25.07 -51.36 -67.35
C SER A 156 -25.36 -52.87 -67.42
N ILE A 157 -25.27 -53.58 -66.29
CA ILE A 157 -25.64 -54.99 -66.22
C ILE A 157 -27.15 -55.15 -66.35
N GLU A 158 -27.94 -54.34 -65.64
CA GLU A 158 -29.40 -54.31 -65.72
C GLU A 158 -29.87 -54.03 -67.16
N SER A 159 -29.23 -53.10 -67.88
CA SER A 159 -29.56 -52.83 -69.28
C SER A 159 -29.27 -54.05 -70.18
N ARG A 160 -28.10 -54.70 -70.01
CA ARG A 160 -27.74 -55.93 -70.74
C ARG A 160 -28.68 -57.10 -70.45
N LEU A 161 -29.06 -57.28 -69.18
CA LEU A 161 -30.05 -58.28 -68.77
C LEU A 161 -31.41 -57.99 -69.39
N SER A 162 -31.83 -56.72 -69.39
CA SER A 162 -33.10 -56.30 -70.00
C SER A 162 -33.09 -56.56 -71.51
N GLU A 163 -32.00 -56.23 -72.22
CA GLU A 163 -31.85 -56.59 -73.64
C GLU A 163 -31.90 -58.11 -73.88
N ALA A 164 -31.24 -58.91 -73.04
CA ALA A 164 -31.27 -60.37 -73.13
C ALA A 164 -32.66 -60.97 -72.81
N LEU A 165 -33.43 -60.35 -71.93
CA LEU A 165 -34.82 -60.73 -71.62
C LEU A 165 -35.77 -60.32 -72.77
N HIS A 166 -35.59 -59.14 -73.36
CA HIS A 166 -36.36 -58.71 -74.54
C HIS A 166 -35.97 -59.49 -75.81
N SER A 167 -34.75 -60.01 -75.90
CA SER A 167 -34.37 -60.98 -76.94
C SER A 167 -34.93 -62.38 -76.69
N ARG A 168 -35.52 -62.64 -75.51
CA ARG A 168 -36.06 -63.95 -75.10
C ARG A 168 -37.58 -63.93 -74.85
N SER A 169 -38.29 -62.82 -75.08
CA SER A 169 -39.75 -62.79 -74.95
C SER A 169 -40.46 -63.08 -76.28
N VAL A 170 -40.36 -64.34 -76.73
CA VAL A 170 -41.57 -65.10 -77.08
C VAL A 170 -41.76 -66.07 -75.94
N SER A 171 -42.95 -66.08 -75.36
CA SER A 171 -43.55 -67.08 -74.45
C SER A 171 -43.48 -66.85 -72.91
N ILE A 172 -44.68 -66.54 -72.40
CA ILE A 172 -45.43 -67.21 -71.31
C ILE A 172 -45.05 -66.97 -69.84
N LEU A 173 -45.93 -66.18 -69.20
CA LEU A 173 -46.74 -66.39 -67.98
C LEU A 173 -46.18 -67.12 -66.73
N ASP A 174 -46.51 -66.45 -65.61
CA ASP A 174 -47.17 -66.93 -64.37
C ASP A 174 -46.39 -67.45 -63.16
N SER A 175 -47.09 -67.25 -62.04
CA SER A 175 -47.08 -68.00 -60.79
C SER A 175 -46.30 -67.42 -59.61
N ASP A 176 -47.06 -66.78 -58.73
CA ASP A 176 -47.19 -67.05 -57.29
C ASP A 176 -46.10 -67.91 -56.62
N LEU A 177 -45.57 -67.44 -55.48
CA LEU A 177 -45.54 -68.24 -54.25
C LEU A 177 -45.34 -67.39 -52.98
N SER A 178 -45.98 -67.88 -51.93
CA SER A 178 -46.18 -67.32 -50.60
C SER A 178 -45.13 -67.73 -49.57
N ASN A 179 -45.11 -66.98 -48.46
CA ASN A 179 -44.62 -67.31 -47.11
C ASN A 179 -43.11 -67.50 -46.85
N ALA A 180 -42.58 -66.71 -45.91
CA ALA A 180 -41.76 -67.23 -44.82
C ALA A 180 -41.78 -66.29 -43.60
N LYS A 181 -42.03 -66.91 -42.44
CA LYS A 181 -42.11 -66.36 -41.09
C LYS A 181 -40.74 -66.49 -40.42
N ALA A 182 -40.49 -65.60 -39.46
CA ALA A 182 -39.76 -65.79 -38.20
C ALA A 182 -38.35 -65.18 -38.03
N ILE A 183 -38.18 -64.62 -36.82
CA ILE A 183 -36.97 -64.48 -35.98
C ILE A 183 -36.25 -63.12 -36.02
N GLY A 184 -36.02 -62.57 -34.82
CA GLY A 184 -35.21 -61.38 -34.54
C GLY A 184 -35.81 -60.59 -33.37
N ASP A 185 -35.87 -61.17 -32.17
CA ASP A 185 -34.85 -61.07 -31.12
C ASP A 185 -34.94 -59.74 -30.36
N GLY A 186 -35.30 -59.88 -29.08
CA GLY A 186 -35.58 -58.79 -28.17
C GLY A 186 -34.30 -58.17 -27.66
N MET A 187 -34.03 -56.96 -28.15
CA MET A 187 -33.92 -55.76 -27.32
C MET A 187 -33.33 -55.96 -25.91
N ASP A 188 -32.01 -56.07 -25.81
CA ASP A 188 -31.27 -55.79 -24.58
C ASP A 188 -30.20 -54.72 -24.84
N SER A 189 -30.41 -53.56 -24.24
CA SER A 189 -29.52 -52.39 -24.25
C SER A 189 -29.01 -52.17 -22.82
N PRO A 190 -27.69 -52.24 -22.54
CA PRO A 190 -27.13 -51.88 -21.24
C PRO A 190 -26.20 -50.64 -21.36
N PRO A 191 -25.60 -50.13 -20.28
CA PRO A 191 -26.20 -49.24 -19.29
C PRO A 191 -25.37 -47.93 -19.22
N VAL A 192 -25.58 -46.99 -20.13
CA VAL A 192 -24.80 -45.72 -20.15
C VAL A 192 -25.45 -44.61 -19.32
N ALA A 193 -26.74 -44.75 -18.96
CA ALA A 193 -27.48 -43.70 -18.26
C ALA A 193 -27.15 -43.57 -16.75
N LYS A 194 -26.62 -44.60 -16.09
CA LYS A 194 -26.36 -44.55 -14.63
C LYS A 194 -25.02 -43.95 -14.24
N LYS A 195 -24.07 -43.83 -15.17
CA LYS A 195 -22.73 -43.31 -14.88
C LYS A 195 -22.62 -41.78 -15.04
N LEU A 196 -23.61 -41.16 -15.68
CA LEU A 196 -23.64 -39.70 -15.89
C LEU A 196 -24.24 -38.93 -14.70
N GLU A 197 -25.10 -39.59 -13.91
CA GLU A 197 -25.77 -38.98 -12.76
C GLU A 197 -24.87 -38.91 -11.51
N GLU A 198 -23.90 -39.84 -11.40
CA GLU A 198 -22.95 -39.91 -10.27
C GLU A 198 -21.79 -38.90 -10.41
N GLU A 199 -21.40 -38.49 -11.62
CA GLU A 199 -20.36 -37.47 -11.82
C GLU A 199 -20.88 -36.03 -11.69
N LEU A 200 -22.17 -35.79 -11.91
CA LEU A 200 -22.76 -34.44 -11.80
C LEU A 200 -22.94 -33.99 -10.34
N ILE A 201 -23.06 -34.93 -9.40
CA ILE A 201 -23.16 -34.65 -7.96
C ILE A 201 -21.79 -34.30 -7.34
N ASN A 202 -20.69 -34.78 -7.91
CA ASN A 202 -19.33 -34.54 -7.39
C ASN A 202 -18.70 -33.20 -7.82
N VAL A 203 -19.38 -32.39 -8.66
CA VAL A 203 -18.87 -31.09 -9.15
C VAL A 203 -19.48 -29.88 -8.39
N MET A 204 -20.36 -30.11 -7.41
CA MET A 204 -21.02 -29.05 -6.63
C MET A 204 -20.66 -29.04 -5.12
N HIS A 205 -19.38 -29.17 -4.77
CA HIS A 205 -18.81 -28.77 -3.47
C HIS A 205 -17.54 -27.95 -3.72
#